data_AF-A0A7S1TQQ5-F1
#
_entry.id   AF-A0A7S1TQQ5-F1
#
_cell.length_a   1.000
_cell.length_b   1.000
_cell.length_c   1.000
_cell.angle_alpha   90.00
_cell.angle_beta   90.00
_cell.angle_gamma   90.00
#
_symmetry.space_group_name_H-M   'P 1'
#
loop_
_entity.id
_entity.type
_entity.pdbx_description
1 polymer ?
#
loop_
_entity_poly.entity_id
_entity_poly.type
_entity_poly.pdbx_seq_one_letter_code
_entity_poly.pdbx_strand_id
1 'polypeptide(L)'
;REAAKHMAKAEDAPAKEQMGASLQERIFTVERFVSARRVAESDAEEMLRICGQLMQTREAEGSIRMGDVFALVLEHHVRDQAWSHAHGLLEDMRARGLPLDPYIKPSVVHTIHKMAGVPLPGSGGGGGKEADDGDLDEELDEE
;
A
#
# COMPACT_ATOMS: atom_id res chain seq x y z
N ARG A 1 -38.59 6.38 -40.63
CA ARG A 1 -38.38 6.10 -39.18
C ARG A 1 -37.20 5.15 -38.92
N GLU A 2 -36.90 4.21 -39.83
CA GLU A 2 -35.72 3.32 -39.73
C GLU A 2 -34.38 4.07 -39.86
N ALA A 3 -34.21 4.95 -40.84
CA ALA A 3 -32.96 5.70 -41.05
C ALA A 3 -32.51 6.53 -39.83
N ALA A 4 -33.45 7.14 -39.10
CA ALA A 4 -33.14 7.89 -37.88
C ALA A 4 -32.67 6.98 -36.73
N LYS A 5 -33.17 5.75 -36.63
CA LYS A 5 -32.67 4.74 -35.66
C LYS A 5 -31.26 4.27 -35.98
N HIS A 6 -30.92 4.15 -37.27
CA HIS A 6 -29.58 3.75 -37.69
C HIS A 6 -28.56 4.88 -37.48
N MET A 7 -28.93 6.15 -37.71
CA MET A 7 -28.08 7.29 -37.39
C MET A 7 -27.82 7.43 -35.89
N ALA A 8 -28.86 7.29 -35.04
CA ALA A 8 -28.67 7.31 -33.59
C ALA A 8 -27.74 6.20 -33.08
N LYS A 9 -27.85 4.97 -33.64
CA LYS A 9 -26.93 3.86 -33.32
C LYS A 9 -25.48 4.13 -33.75
N ALA A 10 -25.28 4.86 -34.86
CA ALA A 10 -23.95 5.21 -35.35
C ALA A 10 -23.31 6.31 -34.50
N GLU A 11 -24.10 7.26 -33.98
CA GLU A 11 -23.64 8.28 -33.02
C GLU A 11 -23.26 7.68 -31.66
N ASP A 12 -23.96 6.62 -31.22
CA ASP A 12 -23.65 5.85 -30.00
C ASP A 12 -22.42 4.92 -30.12
N ALA A 13 -22.00 4.57 -31.34
CA ALA A 13 -20.91 3.63 -31.59
C ALA A 13 -19.56 4.07 -30.99
N PRO A 14 -19.06 5.31 -31.20
CA PRO A 14 -17.80 5.75 -30.61
C PRO A 14 -17.83 5.79 -29.08
N ALA A 15 -18.98 6.14 -28.47
CA ALA A 15 -19.13 6.13 -27.03
C ALA A 15 -19.05 4.70 -26.44
N LYS A 16 -19.66 3.72 -27.12
CA LYS A 16 -19.59 2.30 -26.73
C LYS A 16 -18.19 1.72 -26.92
N GLU A 17 -17.48 2.10 -27.97
CA GLU A 17 -16.10 1.69 -28.21
C GLU A 17 -15.15 2.24 -27.15
N GLN A 18 -15.29 3.53 -26.81
CA GLN A 18 -14.53 4.15 -25.71
C GLN A 18 -14.83 3.47 -24.37
N MET A 19 -16.11 3.17 -24.09
CA MET A 19 -16.49 2.43 -22.89
C MET A 19 -15.86 1.03 -22.88
N GLY A 20 -15.89 0.31 -24.00
CA GLY A 20 -15.26 -1.00 -24.15
C GLY A 20 -13.75 -0.96 -23.90
N ALA A 21 -13.05 0.01 -24.49
CA ALA A 21 -11.63 0.23 -24.28
C ALA A 21 -11.30 0.50 -22.80
N SER A 22 -12.08 1.36 -22.14
CA SER A 22 -11.90 1.64 -20.71
C SER A 22 -12.11 0.40 -19.83
N LEU A 23 -13.06 -0.47 -20.17
CA LEU A 23 -13.28 -1.72 -19.43
C LEU A 23 -12.13 -2.71 -19.64
N GLN A 24 -11.61 -2.81 -20.86
CA GLN A 24 -10.45 -3.68 -21.14
C GLN A 24 -9.20 -3.23 -20.39
N GLU A 25 -8.94 -1.93 -20.31
CA GLU A 25 -7.83 -1.38 -19.54
C GLU A 25 -7.96 -1.69 -18.04
N ARG A 26 -9.17 -1.58 -17.48
CA ARG A 26 -9.46 -1.97 -16.10
C ARG A 26 -9.22 -3.47 -15.86
N ILE A 27 -9.71 -4.32 -16.76
CA ILE A 27 -9.48 -5.77 -16.69
C ILE A 27 -7.98 -6.07 -16.70
N PHE A 28 -7.24 -5.49 -17.65
CA PHE A 28 -5.80 -5.68 -17.77
C PHE A 28 -5.06 -5.26 -16.49
N THR A 29 -5.47 -4.15 -15.88
CA THR A 29 -4.88 -3.67 -14.63
C THR A 29 -5.12 -4.63 -13.47
N VAL A 30 -6.35 -5.15 -13.35
CA VAL A 30 -6.71 -6.15 -12.33
C VAL A 30 -5.92 -7.44 -12.55
N GLU A 31 -5.85 -7.94 -13.78
CA GLU A 31 -5.11 -9.17 -14.12
C GLU A 31 -3.63 -9.06 -13.76
N ARG A 32 -3.02 -7.90 -14.05
CA ARG A 32 -1.63 -7.63 -13.66
C ARG A 32 -1.42 -7.69 -12.16
N PHE A 33 -2.31 -7.08 -11.37
CA PHE A 33 -2.20 -7.13 -9.92
C PHE A 33 -2.39 -8.55 -9.37
N VAL A 34 -3.33 -9.32 -9.94
CA VAL A 34 -3.50 -10.74 -9.60
C VAL A 34 -2.24 -11.53 -9.92
N SER A 35 -1.60 -11.26 -11.06
CA SER A 35 -0.33 -11.89 -11.43
C SER A 35 0.77 -11.59 -10.41
N ALA A 36 0.93 -10.32 -10.01
CA ALA A 36 1.90 -9.92 -8.99
C ALA A 36 1.70 -10.68 -7.67
N ARG A 37 0.46 -10.85 -7.21
CA ARG A 37 0.16 -11.63 -6.00
C ARG A 37 0.52 -13.10 -6.11
N ARG A 38 0.39 -13.70 -7.30
CA ARG A 38 0.73 -15.12 -7.52
C ARG A 38 2.23 -15.38 -7.45
N VAL A 39 3.02 -14.43 -7.94
CA VAL A 39 4.48 -14.58 -7.99
C VAL A 39 5.19 -14.04 -6.75
N ALA A 40 4.48 -13.34 -5.85
CA ALA A 40 5.05 -12.69 -4.66
C ALA A 40 5.88 -13.61 -3.73
N GLU A 41 5.61 -14.92 -3.71
CA GLU A 41 6.35 -15.89 -2.90
C GLU A 41 7.48 -16.59 -3.67
N SER A 42 7.37 -16.68 -5.00
CA SER A 42 8.31 -17.43 -5.85
C SER A 42 9.32 -16.55 -6.59
N ASP A 43 8.93 -15.31 -6.92
CA ASP A 43 9.71 -14.34 -7.69
C ASP A 43 9.37 -12.92 -7.22
N ALA A 44 10.10 -12.47 -6.20
CA ALA A 44 9.91 -11.16 -5.60
C ALA A 44 10.29 -10.02 -6.56
N GLU A 45 11.29 -10.21 -7.42
CA GLU A 45 11.74 -9.19 -8.37
C GLU A 45 10.64 -8.89 -9.40
N GLU A 46 10.02 -9.93 -9.96
CA GLU A 46 8.91 -9.77 -10.90
C GLU A 46 7.68 -9.15 -10.22
N MET A 47 7.37 -9.54 -8.98
CA MET A 47 6.31 -8.91 -8.19
C MET A 47 6.56 -7.40 -8.02
N LEU A 48 7.77 -7.01 -7.60
CA LEU A 48 8.16 -5.62 -7.41
C LEU A 48 8.10 -4.84 -8.73
N ARG A 49 8.53 -5.45 -9.84
CA ARG A 49 8.47 -4.84 -11.17
C ARG A 49 7.03 -4.56 -11.60
N ILE A 50 6.12 -5.53 -11.42
CA ILE A 50 4.70 -5.36 -11.77
C ILE A 50 4.06 -4.29 -10.88
N CYS A 51 4.28 -4.34 -9.56
CA CYS A 51 3.71 -3.37 -8.62
C CYS A 51 4.25 -1.96 -8.86
N GLY A 52 5.55 -1.81 -9.13
CA GLY A 52 6.17 -0.54 -9.49
C GLY A 52 5.54 0.10 -10.71
N GLN A 53 5.25 -0.71 -11.75
CA GLN A 53 4.54 -0.23 -12.93
C GLN A 53 3.09 0.16 -12.60
N LEU A 54 2.37 -0.64 -11.82
CA LEU A 54 0.99 -0.33 -11.40
C LEU A 54 0.89 0.97 -10.60
N MET A 55 1.87 1.25 -9.74
CA MET A 55 1.93 2.49 -8.94
C MET A 55 2.24 3.74 -9.78
N GLN A 56 2.73 3.59 -11.01
CA GLN A 56 2.99 4.69 -11.95
C GLN A 56 1.82 4.91 -12.93
N THR A 57 0.97 3.91 -13.14
CA THR A 57 -0.21 4.01 -14.01
C THR A 57 -1.34 4.76 -13.32
N ARG A 58 -1.73 5.92 -13.86
CA ARG A 58 -2.79 6.77 -13.30
C ARG A 58 -4.16 6.08 -13.33
N GLU A 59 -4.40 5.32 -14.38
CA GLU A 59 -5.63 4.57 -14.64
C GLU A 59 -5.81 3.39 -13.66
N ALA A 60 -4.73 2.99 -12.98
CA ALA A 60 -4.77 1.93 -11.99
C ALA A 60 -5.55 2.33 -10.73
N GLU A 61 -5.55 3.62 -10.35
CA GLU A 61 -6.24 4.12 -9.15
C GLU A 61 -7.77 3.91 -9.20
N GLY A 62 -8.36 3.85 -10.40
CA GLY A 62 -9.78 3.53 -10.60
C GLY A 62 -10.08 2.04 -10.87
N SER A 63 -9.04 1.22 -11.04
CA SER A 63 -9.14 -0.18 -11.44
C SER A 63 -8.87 -1.14 -10.28
N ILE A 64 -7.93 -0.79 -9.42
CA ILE A 64 -7.53 -1.54 -8.22
C ILE A 64 -7.37 -0.57 -7.05
N ARG A 65 -7.48 -1.08 -5.82
CA ARG A 65 -7.19 -0.27 -4.64
C ARG A 65 -5.68 -0.12 -4.53
N MET A 66 -5.19 1.10 -4.72
CA MET A 66 -3.76 1.36 -4.69
C MET A 66 -3.11 0.93 -3.36
N GLY A 67 -3.83 1.06 -2.24
CA GLY A 67 -3.34 0.61 -0.93
C GLY A 67 -3.02 -0.89 -0.85
N ASP A 68 -3.71 -1.75 -1.61
CA ASP A 68 -3.40 -3.20 -1.65
C ASP A 68 -2.07 -3.46 -2.38
N VAL A 69 -1.72 -2.61 -3.36
CA VAL A 69 -0.42 -2.67 -4.07
C VAL A 69 0.71 -2.25 -3.13
N PHE A 70 0.51 -1.15 -2.39
CA PHE A 70 1.44 -0.70 -1.37
C PHE A 70 1.64 -1.76 -0.28
N ALA A 71 0.56 -2.36 0.22
CA ALA A 71 0.64 -3.41 1.24
C ALA A 71 1.46 -4.61 0.76
N LEU A 72 1.26 -5.07 -0.48
CA LEU A 72 2.00 -6.21 -1.04
C LEU A 72 3.52 -5.94 -1.10
N VAL A 73 3.91 -4.75 -1.57
CA VAL A 73 5.32 -4.34 -1.64
C VAL A 73 5.90 -4.14 -0.23
N LEU A 74 5.11 -3.57 0.69
CA LEU A 74 5.51 -3.34 2.07
C LEU A 74 5.79 -4.65 2.81
N GLU A 75 4.91 -5.63 2.66
CA GLU A 75 5.05 -6.96 3.25
C GLU A 75 6.36 -7.63 2.82
N HIS A 76 6.75 -7.46 1.55
CA HIS A 76 8.03 -7.95 1.05
C HIS A 76 9.21 -7.24 1.73
N HIS A 77 9.23 -5.91 1.78
CA HIS A 77 10.32 -5.18 2.44
C HIS A 77 10.41 -5.44 3.95
N VAL A 78 9.29 -5.64 4.62
CA VAL A 78 9.26 -6.04 6.04
C VAL A 78 9.83 -7.44 6.23
N ARG A 79 9.50 -8.38 5.34
CA ARG A 79 10.03 -9.76 5.36
C ARG A 79 11.55 -9.77 5.17
N ASP A 80 12.05 -8.94 4.27
CA ASP A 80 13.48 -8.82 3.95
C ASP A 80 14.23 -7.90 4.93
N GLN A 81 13.57 -7.42 5.98
CA GLN A 81 14.11 -6.49 6.97
C GLN A 81 14.70 -5.20 6.35
N ALA A 82 14.21 -4.83 5.17
CA ALA A 82 14.57 -3.61 4.46
C ALA A 82 13.81 -2.40 5.03
N TRP A 83 14.04 -2.08 6.30
CA TRP A 83 13.26 -1.11 7.07
C TRP A 83 13.23 0.29 6.46
N SER A 84 14.35 0.77 5.91
CA SER A 84 14.42 2.08 5.25
C SER A 84 13.52 2.15 4.01
N HIS A 85 13.48 1.08 3.22
CA HIS A 85 12.60 0.99 2.04
C HIS A 85 11.13 0.88 2.47
N ALA A 86 10.84 0.06 3.47
CA ALA A 86 9.50 -0.05 4.04
C ALA A 86 8.98 1.30 4.58
N HIS A 87 9.84 2.06 5.26
CA HIS A 87 9.51 3.39 5.75
C HIS A 87 9.25 4.37 4.60
N GLY A 88 10.13 4.42 3.60
CA GLY A 88 9.92 5.26 2.41
C GLY A 88 8.57 4.96 1.72
N LEU A 89 8.20 3.68 1.64
CA LEU A 89 6.94 3.25 1.06
C LEU A 89 5.70 3.72 1.86
N LEU A 90 5.79 3.78 3.20
CA LEU A 90 4.73 4.35 4.04
C LEU A 90 4.57 5.86 3.79
N GLU A 91 5.67 6.57 3.64
CA GLU A 91 5.66 8.01 3.35
C GLU A 91 5.11 8.29 1.96
N ASP A 92 5.47 7.50 0.95
CA ASP A 92 4.92 7.59 -0.40
C ASP A 92 3.40 7.35 -0.41
N MET A 93 2.93 6.37 0.38
CA MET A 93 1.50 6.09 0.52
C MET A 93 0.75 7.26 1.16
N ARG A 94 1.32 7.88 2.21
CA ARG A 94 0.79 9.08 2.87
C ARG A 94 0.79 10.29 1.94
N ALA A 95 1.87 10.50 1.19
CA ALA A 95 2.00 11.62 0.25
C ALA A 95 0.96 11.55 -0.88
N ARG A 96 0.55 10.34 -1.26
CA ARG A 96 -0.56 10.10 -2.20
C ARG A 96 -1.96 10.22 -1.57
N GLY A 97 -2.04 10.54 -0.28
CA GLY A 97 -3.31 10.68 0.44
C GLY A 97 -4.03 9.37 0.70
N LEU A 98 -3.34 8.23 0.64
CA LEU A 98 -3.92 6.92 0.88
C LEU A 98 -3.88 6.60 2.39
N PRO A 99 -5.02 6.28 3.03
CA PRO A 99 -5.05 5.92 4.45
C PRO A 99 -4.34 4.58 4.68
N LEU A 100 -3.53 4.46 5.74
CA LEU A 100 -2.81 3.22 6.05
C LEU A 100 -3.71 2.16 6.70
N ASP A 101 -4.61 2.59 7.59
CA ASP A 101 -5.40 1.72 8.48
C ASP A 101 -6.14 0.55 7.82
N PRO A 102 -6.78 0.70 6.63
CA PRO A 102 -7.48 -0.43 6.02
C PRO A 102 -6.55 -1.45 5.35
N TYR A 103 -5.26 -1.14 5.20
CA TYR A 103 -4.31 -1.98 4.46
C TYR A 103 -3.18 -2.52 5.33
N ILE A 104 -2.75 -1.75 6.34
CA ILE A 104 -1.54 -2.03 7.11
C ILE A 104 -1.87 -2.02 8.60
N LYS A 105 -1.50 -3.11 9.29
CA LYS A 105 -1.69 -3.23 10.73
C LYS A 105 -0.87 -2.17 11.48
N PRO A 106 -1.41 -1.49 12.51
CA PRO A 106 -0.68 -0.50 13.30
C PRO A 106 0.63 -1.03 13.90
N SER A 107 0.67 -2.32 14.27
CA SER A 107 1.90 -2.97 14.77
C SER A 107 3.03 -3.01 13.74
N VAL A 108 2.71 -3.19 12.45
CA VAL A 108 3.71 -3.17 11.37
C VAL A 108 4.27 -1.76 11.19
N VAL A 109 3.41 -0.74 11.21
CA VAL A 109 3.83 0.67 11.15
C VAL A 109 4.77 1.01 12.31
N HIS A 110 4.44 0.58 13.53
CA HIS A 110 5.29 0.76 14.71
C HIS A 110 6.65 0.11 14.51
N THR A 111 6.68 -1.16 14.11
CA THR A 111 7.92 -1.91 13.88
C THR A 111 8.79 -1.22 12.83
N ILE A 112 8.21 -0.75 11.72
CA ILE A 112 8.97 -0.06 10.67
C ILE A 112 9.61 1.22 11.22
N HIS A 113 8.88 2.07 11.93
CA HIS A 113 9.44 3.31 12.50
C HIS A 113 10.55 3.01 13.51
N LYS A 114 10.30 2.07 14.43
CA LYS A 114 11.28 1.64 15.43
C LYS A 114 12.56 1.11 14.79
N MET A 115 12.44 0.20 13.81
CA MET A 115 13.59 -0.45 13.17
C MET A 115 14.30 0.46 12.17
N ALA A 116 13.60 1.43 11.57
CA ALA A 116 14.21 2.47 10.74
C ALA A 116 14.88 3.58 11.57
N GLY A 117 14.72 3.58 12.90
CA GLY A 117 15.25 4.63 13.78
C GLY A 117 14.53 5.97 13.64
N VAL A 118 13.30 5.97 13.13
CA VAL A 118 12.49 7.18 12.90
C VAL A 118 11.42 7.28 14.00
N PRO A 119 11.27 8.44 14.66
CA PRO A 119 10.23 8.62 15.67
C PRO A 119 8.82 8.49 15.06
N LEU A 120 7.90 7.87 15.81
CA LEU A 120 6.52 7.71 15.36
C LEU A 120 5.81 9.07 15.24
N PRO A 121 5.07 9.33 14.15
CA PRO A 121 4.27 10.54 14.01
C PRO A 121 3.21 10.58 15.10
N GLY A 122 3.24 11.64 15.92
CA GLY A 122 2.37 11.81 17.10
C GLY A 122 3.00 11.43 18.44
N SER A 123 4.21 10.87 18.46
CA SER A 123 4.96 10.62 19.71
C SER A 123 5.76 11.84 20.21
N GLY A 124 5.54 13.01 19.59
CA GLY A 124 6.19 14.26 19.96
C GLY A 124 5.52 14.90 21.18
N GLY A 125 5.95 14.53 22.39
CA GLY A 125 5.55 15.24 23.60
C GLY A 125 5.85 14.50 24.91
N GLY A 126 7.12 14.36 25.28
CA GLY A 126 7.50 13.93 26.62
C GLY A 126 8.94 13.44 26.70
N GLY A 127 9.87 14.35 26.97
CA GLY A 127 11.19 13.97 27.44
C GLY A 127 11.08 13.23 28.78
N GLY A 128 11.80 12.12 28.94
CA GLY A 128 11.82 11.40 30.20
C GLY A 128 12.60 10.09 30.12
N LYS A 129 13.90 10.18 30.38
CA LYS A 129 14.80 9.18 31.00
C LYS A 129 14.65 7.70 30.62
N GLU A 130 15.74 7.17 30.07
CA GLU A 130 16.22 5.83 30.39
C GLU A 130 16.20 5.66 31.91
N ALA A 131 15.26 4.86 32.42
CA ALA A 131 15.31 4.31 33.76
C ALA A 131 15.75 2.85 33.60
N ASP A 132 17.06 2.67 33.76
CA ASP A 132 17.67 1.46 34.28
C ASP A 132 16.99 1.16 35.63
N ASP A 133 16.02 0.22 35.62
CA ASP A 133 15.39 -0.27 36.85
C ASP A 133 16.25 -1.46 37.33
N GLY A 134 17.41 -1.09 37.86
CA GLY A 134 18.24 -1.96 38.68
C GLY A 134 17.68 -2.00 40.10
N ASP A 135 17.23 -3.19 40.49
CA ASP A 135 17.46 -3.83 41.79
C ASP A 135 17.59 -2.90 43.02
N LEU A 136 16.51 -2.80 43.80
CA LEU A 136 16.59 -2.49 45.23
C LEU A 136 15.63 -3.41 45.98
N ASP A 137 16.21 -4.55 46.39
CA ASP A 137 15.75 -5.40 47.49
C ASP A 137 15.87 -4.58 48.79
N GLU A 138 14.74 -4.19 49.40
CA GLU A 138 14.73 -3.70 50.78
C GLU A 138 13.72 -4.49 51.59
N GLU A 139 14.29 -5.36 52.43
CA GLU A 139 13.67 -6.13 53.50
C GLU A 139 12.76 -5.22 54.37
N LEU A 140 11.49 -5.60 54.50
CA LEU A 140 10.57 -5.00 55.46
C LEU A 140 10.61 -5.81 56.76
N ASP A 141 11.45 -5.37 57.69
CA ASP A 141 11.40 -5.76 59.10
C ASP A 141 10.45 -4.85 59.90
N GLU A 142 9.61 -5.54 60.69
CA GLU A 142 9.03 -5.19 62.01
C GLU A 142 8.03 -4.03 62.18
N GLU A 143 6.79 -4.38 62.57
CA GLU A 143 6.30 -4.32 63.98
C GLU A 143 5.13 -5.31 64.23
#